data_AF-A0ABD7PXY0-F1
#
_entry.id   AF-A0ABD7PXY0-F1
#
_cell.length_a   1.000
_cell.length_b   1.000
_cell.length_c   1.000
_cell.angle_alpha   90.00
_cell.angle_beta   90.00
_cell.angle_gamma   90.00
#
_symmetry.space_group_name_H-M   'P 1'
#
loop_
_entity.id
_entity.type
_entity.pdbx_description
1 polymer ?
#
loop_
_entity_poly.entity_id
_entity_poly.type
_entity_poly.pdbx_seq_one_letter_code
_entity_poly.pdbx_strand_id
1 'polypeptide(L)'
;MLIRLVVFALFVLLLAYGFSWLADRPGDLSLIWEGQIYQTKLIVAASAIIALVAAVMIAWWFVRLVWTSPHSVTRYFRARKRDRGYQALSTGLIAAGAGNALLARKMAARSRGLIRADQEPLINLLEAQAALIEGRHDEARAKFEAMANDPETRELGLRGLYLEARRLGANEAARQYAEKAADNAPYLPWAAQATLEYRSQAGRWDDAIRLLEQQKAARVVEKAEANRLHAVLLTARADEKLESNPTGARDDALQALKLAADFIPAALIAAKALFREGGVRKAASILEQAWKSAPHPEIGQAYVRARSGDSTLDRLKRAERLEGQRPNNVESLLVVAQAALDAQEFAKARAKAEAAARMQPREAAYLLLADIEEAETGDQGRVRHWLAQALKAPRDPAWVADGFVSDKWLPVSPVTGRLDAFEWKAPFGQIDGALEDGSAPASIETALKTLPPLRDVRPESPVNDHRIIELERAATIAEAVRPTPAPTPAPTSAKPKPVESAAGDKAPAPSETKPFFGGLPDDPGVRDPRVEPEPKTRLRLF
;
A
#
# COMPACT_ATOMS: atom_id res chain seq x y z
N MET A 1 29.14 -43.68 -39.92
CA MET A 1 28.93 -43.67 -41.39
C MET A 1 30.18 -44.15 -42.14
N LEU A 2 31.39 -43.73 -41.72
CA LEU A 2 32.68 -44.09 -42.33
C LEU A 2 32.94 -45.62 -42.41
N ILE A 3 32.73 -46.38 -41.33
CA ILE A 3 32.97 -47.85 -41.31
C ILE A 3 32.10 -48.60 -42.33
N ARG A 4 30.84 -48.18 -42.53
CA ARG A 4 29.93 -48.82 -43.50
C ARG A 4 30.35 -48.55 -44.94
N LEU A 5 30.88 -47.35 -45.21
CA LEU A 5 31.42 -46.98 -46.52
C LEU A 5 32.70 -47.77 -46.85
N VAL A 6 33.60 -47.94 -45.87
CA VAL A 6 34.84 -48.72 -46.05
C VAL A 6 34.54 -50.20 -46.31
N VAL A 7 33.64 -50.81 -45.53
CA VAL A 7 33.24 -52.22 -45.73
C VAL A 7 32.55 -52.42 -47.08
N PHE A 8 31.70 -51.48 -47.50
CA PHE A 8 31.08 -51.53 -48.82
C PHE A 8 32.10 -51.40 -49.96
N ALA A 9 33.03 -50.44 -49.87
CA ALA A 9 34.08 -50.27 -50.86
C ALA A 9 34.97 -51.53 -50.98
N LEU A 10 35.32 -52.14 -49.85
CA LEU A 10 36.13 -53.36 -49.81
C LEU A 10 35.37 -54.55 -50.42
N PHE A 11 34.06 -54.66 -50.16
CA PHE A 11 33.20 -55.68 -50.78
C PHE A 11 33.07 -55.50 -52.30
N VAL A 12 32.86 -54.26 -52.78
CA VAL A 12 32.80 -53.94 -54.21
C VAL A 12 34.12 -54.26 -54.91
N LEU A 13 35.25 -53.97 -54.26
CA LEU A 13 36.57 -54.26 -54.80
C LEU A 13 36.82 -55.77 -54.90
N LEU A 14 36.38 -56.54 -53.91
CA LEU A 14 36.45 -58.00 -53.90
C LEU A 14 35.55 -58.63 -54.98
N LEU A 15 34.36 -58.05 -55.21
CA LEU A 15 33.46 -58.41 -56.31
C LEU A 15 34.06 -58.10 -57.68
N ALA A 16 34.63 -56.91 -57.86
CA ALA A 16 35.30 -56.52 -59.10
C ALA A 16 36.49 -57.44 -59.40
N TYR A 17 37.27 -57.81 -58.39
CA TYR A 17 38.35 -58.78 -58.51
C TYR A 17 37.84 -60.17 -58.92
N GLY A 18 36.76 -60.66 -58.29
CA GLY A 18 36.11 -61.91 -58.66
C GLY A 18 35.58 -61.92 -60.10
N PHE A 19 35.07 -60.77 -60.59
CA PHE A 19 34.63 -60.61 -61.97
C PHE A 19 35.77 -60.65 -62.98
N SER A 20 36.88 -59.96 -62.67
CA SER A 20 38.08 -59.99 -63.53
C SER A 20 38.61 -61.41 -63.67
N TRP A 21 38.68 -62.16 -62.56
CA TRP A 21 39.15 -63.54 -62.56
C TRP A 21 38.23 -64.49 -63.34
N LEU A 22 36.91 -64.29 -63.26
CA LEU A 22 35.93 -65.11 -63.99
C LEU A 22 35.88 -64.77 -65.49
N ALA A 23 36.15 -63.52 -65.87
CA ALA A 23 36.20 -63.08 -67.26
C ALA A 23 37.36 -63.72 -68.04
N ASP A 24 38.48 -64.00 -67.37
CA ASP A 24 39.66 -64.62 -67.98
C ASP A 24 39.53 -66.15 -68.19
N ARG A 25 38.42 -66.77 -67.78
CA ARG A 25 38.15 -68.21 -67.99
C ARG A 25 36.88 -68.46 -68.82
N PRO A 26 37.00 -68.67 -70.15
CA PRO A 26 35.86 -68.99 -70.99
C PRO A 26 35.36 -70.41 -70.69
N GLY A 27 34.19 -70.51 -70.08
CA GLY A 27 33.44 -71.76 -69.90
C GLY A 27 32.03 -71.62 -70.46
N ASP A 28 31.50 -72.71 -70.99
CA ASP A 28 30.10 -72.78 -71.43
C ASP A 28 29.27 -73.48 -70.35
N LEU A 29 28.14 -72.89 -69.99
CA LEU A 29 27.19 -73.46 -69.05
C LEU A 29 26.01 -74.01 -69.85
N SER A 30 25.84 -75.33 -69.86
CA SER A 30 24.69 -75.99 -70.48
C SER A 30 23.61 -76.25 -69.43
N LEU A 31 22.45 -75.62 -69.60
CA LEU A 31 21.27 -75.87 -68.78
C LEU A 31 20.30 -76.74 -69.59
N ILE A 32 19.95 -77.91 -69.06
CA ILE A 32 18.97 -78.80 -69.68
C ILE A 32 17.62 -78.54 -69.01
N TRP A 33 16.70 -77.92 -69.73
CA TRP A 33 15.36 -77.61 -69.25
C TRP A 33 14.32 -78.15 -70.24
N GLU A 34 13.43 -79.02 -69.77
CA GLU A 34 12.40 -79.69 -70.60
C GLU A 34 12.93 -80.30 -71.91
N GLY A 35 14.12 -80.90 -71.86
CA GLY A 35 14.73 -81.57 -73.03
C GLY A 35 15.36 -80.62 -74.06
N GLN A 36 15.35 -79.30 -73.85
CA GLN A 36 16.09 -78.32 -74.66
C GLN A 36 17.40 -77.94 -73.95
N ILE A 37 18.49 -77.92 -74.72
CA ILE A 37 19.83 -77.55 -74.22
C ILE A 37 20.03 -76.06 -74.49
N TYR A 38 19.98 -75.25 -73.44
CA TYR A 38 20.34 -73.85 -73.51
C TYR A 38 21.83 -73.70 -73.16
N GLN A 39 22.66 -73.48 -74.19
CA GLN A 39 24.07 -73.15 -74.01
C GLN A 39 24.22 -71.65 -73.83
N THR A 40 24.68 -71.23 -72.65
CA THR A 40 24.95 -69.82 -72.36
C THR A 40 26.39 -69.66 -71.92
N LYS A 41 27.04 -68.56 -72.32
CA LYS A 41 28.39 -68.25 -71.83
C LYS A 41 28.35 -68.06 -70.31
N LEU A 42 29.34 -68.61 -69.59
CA LEU A 42 29.42 -68.54 -68.12
C LEU A 42 29.26 -67.10 -67.58
N ILE A 43 29.77 -66.11 -68.31
CA ILE A 43 29.67 -64.69 -67.94
C ILE A 43 28.22 -64.16 -67.97
N VAL A 44 27.38 -64.66 -68.87
CA VAL A 44 25.96 -64.30 -68.98
C VAL A 44 25.17 -64.94 -67.84
N ALA A 45 25.46 -66.20 -67.51
CA ALA A 45 24.84 -66.88 -66.37
C ALA A 45 25.23 -66.23 -65.03
N ALA A 46 26.52 -65.89 -64.85
CA ALA A 46 27.00 -65.22 -63.65
C ALA A 46 26.42 -63.81 -63.48
N SER A 47 26.35 -63.02 -64.55
CA SER A 47 25.72 -61.69 -64.52
C SER A 47 24.21 -61.76 -64.25
N ALA A 48 23.50 -62.76 -64.77
CA ALA A 48 22.08 -62.97 -64.47
C ALA A 48 21.83 -63.29 -62.99
N ILE A 49 22.65 -64.15 -62.38
CA ILE A 49 22.57 -64.46 -60.95
C ILE A 49 22.82 -63.21 -60.10
N ILE A 50 23.81 -62.40 -60.47
CA ILE A 50 24.13 -61.17 -59.74
C ILE A 50 23.02 -60.13 -59.89
N ALA A 51 22.43 -60.00 -61.09
CA ALA A 51 21.26 -59.16 -61.31
C ALA A 51 20.07 -59.61 -60.46
N LEU A 52 19.86 -60.93 -60.31
CA LEU A 52 18.83 -61.48 -59.44
C LEU A 52 19.10 -61.15 -57.96
N VAL A 53 20.34 -61.36 -57.48
CA VAL A 53 20.72 -61.02 -56.10
C VAL A 53 20.55 -59.52 -55.85
N ALA A 54 20.97 -58.66 -56.78
CA ALA A 54 20.77 -57.22 -56.70
C ALA A 54 19.28 -56.86 -56.65
N ALA A 55 18.44 -57.47 -57.49
CA ALA A 55 17.00 -57.27 -57.49
C ALA A 55 16.36 -57.67 -56.13
N VAL A 56 16.77 -58.80 -55.57
CA VAL A 56 16.31 -59.26 -54.24
C VAL A 56 16.76 -58.30 -53.13
N MET A 57 18.00 -57.82 -53.18
CA MET A 57 18.50 -56.82 -52.22
C MET A 57 17.74 -55.49 -52.32
N ILE A 58 17.45 -55.02 -53.54
CA ILE A 58 16.66 -53.81 -53.77
C ILE A 58 15.23 -53.99 -53.25
N ALA A 59 14.60 -55.14 -53.54
CA ALA A 59 13.27 -55.47 -53.02
C ALA A 59 13.25 -55.51 -51.48
N TRP A 60 14.25 -56.15 -50.86
CA TRP A 60 14.39 -56.19 -49.41
C TRP A 60 14.62 -54.80 -48.79
N TRP A 61 15.45 -53.96 -49.43
CA TRP A 61 15.65 -52.57 -49.02
C TRP A 61 14.35 -51.77 -49.10
N PHE A 62 13.57 -51.95 -50.16
CA PHE A 62 12.27 -51.28 -50.32
C PHE A 62 11.27 -51.72 -49.25
N VAL A 63 11.15 -53.03 -48.99
CA VAL A 63 10.31 -53.57 -47.90
C VAL A 63 10.75 -53.01 -46.55
N ARG A 64 12.07 -53.01 -46.27
CA ARG A 64 12.62 -52.45 -45.03
C ARG A 64 12.38 -50.95 -44.91
N LEU A 65 12.46 -50.19 -46.00
CA LEU A 65 12.18 -48.75 -46.01
C LEU A 65 10.71 -48.50 -45.68
N VAL A 66 9.79 -49.24 -46.30
CA VAL A 66 8.33 -49.11 -46.04
C VAL A 66 7.97 -49.53 -44.61
N TRP A 67 8.60 -50.57 -44.05
CA TRP A 67 8.35 -51.01 -42.67
C TRP A 67 9.06 -50.18 -41.59
N THR A 68 10.21 -49.55 -41.86
CA THR A 68 10.90 -48.70 -40.87
C THR A 68 10.53 -47.21 -40.98
N SER A 69 9.95 -46.77 -42.09
CA SER A 69 9.41 -45.41 -42.33
C SER A 69 8.28 -44.94 -41.38
N PRO A 70 7.38 -45.78 -40.82
CA PRO A 70 6.25 -45.30 -40.02
C PRO A 70 6.70 -44.47 -38.81
N HIS A 71 7.82 -44.81 -38.17
CA HIS A 71 8.34 -44.07 -37.03
C HIS A 71 8.89 -42.69 -37.41
N SER A 72 9.54 -42.55 -38.57
CA SER A 72 10.07 -41.27 -39.04
C SER A 72 8.97 -40.34 -39.52
N VAL A 73 7.97 -40.88 -40.23
CA VAL A 73 6.82 -40.12 -40.76
C VAL A 73 5.91 -39.63 -39.64
N THR A 74 5.59 -40.47 -38.66
CA THR A 74 4.78 -40.06 -37.49
C THR A 74 5.49 -39.00 -36.65
N ARG A 75 6.83 -39.06 -36.51
CA ARG A 75 7.61 -38.01 -35.84
C ARG A 75 7.53 -36.67 -36.59
N TYR A 76 7.65 -36.67 -37.92
CA TYR A 76 7.55 -35.45 -38.72
C TYR A 76 6.16 -34.81 -38.63
N PHE A 77 5.09 -35.59 -38.73
CA PHE A 77 3.72 -35.07 -38.59
C PHE A 77 3.42 -34.57 -37.17
N ARG A 78 3.91 -35.26 -36.13
CA ARG A 78 3.80 -34.80 -34.74
C ARG A 78 4.55 -33.47 -34.53
N ALA A 79 5.76 -33.35 -35.07
CA ALA A 79 6.53 -32.09 -35.02
C ALA A 79 5.76 -30.95 -35.69
N ARG A 80 5.26 -31.16 -36.92
CA ARG A 80 4.49 -30.13 -37.64
C ARG A 80 3.18 -29.75 -36.95
N LYS A 81 2.51 -30.71 -36.30
CA LYS A 81 1.30 -30.44 -35.50
C LYS A 81 1.64 -29.56 -34.30
N ARG A 82 2.75 -29.87 -33.61
CA ARG A 82 3.25 -29.11 -32.47
C ARG A 82 3.67 -27.69 -32.85
N ASP A 83 4.41 -27.52 -33.95
CA ASP A 83 4.85 -26.20 -34.43
C ASP A 83 3.66 -25.29 -34.75
N ARG A 84 2.62 -25.83 -35.40
CA ARG A 84 1.37 -25.09 -35.63
C ARG A 84 0.64 -24.73 -34.34
N GLY A 85 0.72 -25.59 -33.32
CA GLY A 85 0.14 -25.32 -32.00
C GLY A 85 0.85 -24.18 -31.28
N TYR A 86 2.19 -24.14 -31.35
CA TYR A 86 2.99 -23.05 -30.79
C TYR A 86 2.82 -21.73 -31.56
N GLN A 87 2.72 -21.79 -32.88
CA GLN A 87 2.39 -20.62 -33.69
C GLN A 87 1.02 -20.05 -33.32
N ALA A 88 0.01 -20.92 -33.15
CA ALA A 88 -1.31 -20.50 -32.68
C ALA A 88 -1.23 -19.90 -31.27
N LEU A 89 -0.46 -20.50 -30.36
CA LEU A 89 -0.33 -20.02 -28.98
C LEU A 89 0.34 -18.64 -28.94
N SER A 90 1.44 -18.46 -29.66
CA SER A 90 2.13 -17.18 -29.81
C SER A 90 1.23 -16.10 -30.42
N THR A 91 0.50 -16.44 -31.50
CA THR A 91 -0.47 -15.51 -32.11
C THR A 91 -1.58 -15.14 -31.13
N GLY A 92 -2.05 -16.11 -30.33
CA GLY A 92 -3.06 -15.89 -29.30
C GLY A 92 -2.56 -14.97 -28.18
N LEU A 93 -1.34 -15.16 -27.69
CA LEU A 93 -0.73 -14.31 -26.66
C LEU A 93 -0.54 -12.87 -27.15
N ILE A 94 -0.12 -12.69 -28.41
CA ILE A 94 -0.04 -11.36 -29.05
C ILE A 94 -1.43 -10.72 -29.13
N ALA A 95 -2.44 -11.49 -29.54
CA ALA A 95 -3.81 -11.01 -29.61
C ALA A 95 -4.36 -10.62 -28.22
N ALA A 96 -4.08 -11.40 -27.18
CA ALA A 96 -4.48 -11.10 -25.82
C ALA A 96 -3.79 -9.82 -25.30
N GLY A 97 -2.48 -9.68 -25.54
CA GLY A 97 -1.73 -8.45 -25.21
C GLY A 97 -2.24 -7.21 -25.95
N ALA A 98 -2.79 -7.38 -27.15
CA ALA A 98 -3.44 -6.32 -27.93
C ALA A 98 -4.92 -6.09 -27.55
N GLY A 99 -5.48 -6.82 -26.58
CA GLY A 99 -6.89 -6.73 -26.19
C GLY A 99 -7.88 -7.38 -27.16
N ASN A 100 -7.42 -8.13 -28.17
CA ASN A 100 -8.28 -8.86 -29.09
C ASN A 100 -8.69 -10.22 -28.52
N ALA A 101 -9.68 -10.18 -27.64
CA ALA A 101 -10.21 -11.32 -26.92
C ALA A 101 -10.71 -12.45 -27.84
N LEU A 102 -11.46 -12.11 -28.89
CA LEU A 102 -12.03 -13.07 -29.84
C LEU A 102 -10.93 -13.87 -30.56
N LEU A 103 -9.90 -13.18 -31.03
CA LEU A 103 -8.76 -13.82 -31.69
C LEU A 103 -7.95 -14.65 -30.70
N ALA A 104 -7.69 -14.13 -29.50
CA ALA A 104 -7.00 -14.86 -28.43
C ALA A 104 -7.72 -16.18 -28.10
N ARG A 105 -9.04 -16.14 -27.89
CA ARG A 105 -9.87 -17.33 -27.62
C ARG A 105 -9.86 -18.32 -28.77
N LYS A 106 -9.99 -17.84 -30.01
CA LYS A 106 -9.94 -18.69 -31.21
C LYS A 106 -8.58 -19.41 -31.32
N MET A 107 -7.50 -18.68 -31.07
CA MET A 107 -6.15 -19.24 -31.10
C MET A 107 -5.88 -20.18 -29.93
N ALA A 108 -6.40 -19.90 -28.73
CA ALA A 108 -6.35 -20.81 -27.60
C ALA A 108 -7.02 -22.15 -27.90
N ALA A 109 -8.25 -22.13 -28.43
CA ALA A 109 -8.97 -23.33 -28.85
C ALA A 109 -8.22 -24.11 -29.93
N ARG A 110 -7.59 -23.40 -30.88
CA ARG A 110 -6.75 -24.00 -31.92
C ARG A 110 -5.50 -24.66 -31.33
N SER A 111 -4.81 -24.00 -30.40
CA SER A 111 -3.64 -24.55 -29.71
C SER A 111 -3.99 -25.79 -28.90
N ARG A 112 -5.11 -25.78 -28.16
CA ARG A 112 -5.60 -26.93 -27.38
C ARG A 112 -5.93 -28.16 -28.25
N GLY A 113 -6.40 -27.95 -29.48
CA GLY A 113 -6.63 -29.05 -30.44
C GLY A 113 -5.33 -29.62 -31.04
N LEU A 114 -4.24 -28.85 -31.01
CA LEU A 114 -2.95 -29.18 -31.62
C LEU A 114 -1.93 -29.73 -30.60
N ILE A 115 -1.95 -29.22 -29.37
CA ILE A 115 -1.06 -29.57 -28.25
C ILE A 115 -1.93 -29.89 -27.04
N ARG A 116 -1.54 -30.90 -26.24
CA ARG A 116 -2.25 -31.24 -25.01
C ARG A 116 -2.04 -30.14 -23.96
N ALA A 117 -3.10 -29.70 -23.31
CA ALA A 117 -3.02 -28.69 -22.24
C ALA A 117 -2.14 -29.16 -21.07
N ASP A 118 -2.16 -30.46 -20.74
CA ASP A 118 -1.29 -31.07 -19.71
C ASP A 118 0.21 -30.93 -20.01
N GLN A 119 0.58 -30.73 -21.28
CA GLN A 119 1.98 -30.57 -21.70
C GLN A 119 2.37 -29.10 -21.88
N GLU A 120 1.40 -28.19 -21.93
CA GLU A 120 1.64 -26.79 -22.25
C GLU A 120 0.70 -25.88 -21.44
N PRO A 121 1.06 -25.58 -20.18
CA PRO A 121 0.19 -24.83 -19.29
C PRO A 121 -0.11 -23.39 -19.73
N LEU A 122 0.72 -22.82 -20.62
CA LEU A 122 0.47 -21.51 -21.23
C LEU A 122 -0.85 -21.42 -22.00
N ILE A 123 -1.41 -22.56 -22.42
CA ILE A 123 -2.75 -22.61 -23.03
C ILE A 123 -3.80 -22.19 -21.99
N ASN A 124 -3.72 -22.68 -20.75
CA ASN A 124 -4.64 -22.29 -19.68
C ASN A 124 -4.50 -20.80 -19.33
N LEU A 125 -3.27 -20.26 -19.35
CA LEU A 125 -3.04 -18.83 -19.16
C LEU A 125 -3.70 -18.01 -20.27
N LEU A 126 -3.50 -18.36 -21.54
CA LEU A 126 -4.08 -17.64 -22.66
C LEU A 126 -5.62 -17.64 -22.59
N GLU A 127 -6.22 -18.76 -22.18
CA GLU A 127 -7.66 -18.86 -21.98
C GLU A 127 -8.16 -17.99 -20.84
N ALA A 128 -7.45 -17.97 -19.72
CA ALA A 128 -7.76 -17.10 -18.59
C ALA A 128 -7.69 -15.62 -19.00
N GLN A 129 -6.63 -15.22 -19.71
CA GLN A 129 -6.46 -13.86 -20.23
C GLN A 129 -7.56 -13.47 -21.23
N ALA A 130 -7.91 -14.37 -22.16
CA ALA A 130 -9.01 -14.13 -23.10
C ALA A 130 -10.34 -13.96 -22.36
N ALA A 131 -10.60 -14.77 -21.32
CA ALA A 131 -11.79 -14.63 -20.49
C ALA A 131 -11.81 -13.31 -19.72
N LEU A 132 -10.68 -12.85 -19.16
CA LEU A 132 -10.56 -11.55 -18.49
C LEU A 132 -10.88 -10.37 -19.42
N ILE A 133 -10.35 -10.41 -20.66
CA ILE A 133 -10.60 -9.35 -21.65
C ILE A 133 -12.09 -9.31 -22.05
N GLU A 134 -12.75 -10.47 -22.12
CA GLU A 134 -14.19 -10.57 -22.40
C GLU A 134 -15.08 -10.26 -21.18
N GLY A 135 -14.50 -9.99 -19.99
CA GLY A 135 -15.25 -9.76 -18.75
C GLY A 135 -15.85 -11.03 -18.13
N ARG A 136 -15.40 -12.21 -18.57
CA ARG A 136 -15.85 -13.52 -18.04
C ARG A 136 -15.00 -13.94 -16.84
N HIS A 137 -15.20 -13.22 -15.73
CA HIS A 137 -14.41 -13.35 -14.50
C HIS A 137 -14.47 -14.76 -13.88
N ASP A 138 -15.63 -15.41 -13.87
CA ASP A 138 -15.79 -16.76 -13.33
C ASP A 138 -14.99 -17.81 -14.11
N GLU A 139 -15.00 -17.71 -15.45
CA GLU A 139 -14.21 -18.60 -16.31
C GLU A 139 -12.71 -18.39 -16.10
N ALA A 140 -12.27 -17.13 -16.02
CA ALA A 140 -10.87 -16.80 -15.75
C ALA A 140 -10.43 -17.36 -14.39
N ARG A 141 -11.26 -17.19 -13.36
CA ARG A 141 -10.99 -17.72 -12.02
C ARG A 141 -10.85 -19.24 -12.01
N ALA A 142 -11.77 -19.98 -12.64
CA ALA A 142 -11.68 -21.44 -12.72
C ALA A 142 -10.39 -21.90 -13.42
N LYS A 143 -9.93 -21.17 -14.44
CA LYS A 143 -8.65 -21.45 -15.12
C LYS A 143 -7.45 -21.17 -14.23
N PHE A 144 -7.44 -20.06 -13.49
CA PHE A 144 -6.35 -19.79 -12.55
C PHE A 144 -6.34 -20.74 -11.34
N GLU A 145 -7.50 -21.19 -10.86
CA GLU A 145 -7.60 -22.21 -9.80
C GLU A 145 -7.03 -23.55 -10.28
N ALA A 146 -7.34 -23.97 -11.51
CA ALA A 146 -6.74 -25.16 -12.10
C ALA A 146 -5.21 -25.03 -12.19
N MET A 147 -4.70 -23.87 -12.59
CA MET A 147 -3.25 -23.60 -12.64
C MET A 147 -2.62 -23.53 -11.23
N ALA A 148 -3.35 -23.07 -10.21
CA ALA A 148 -2.87 -23.01 -8.83
C ALA A 148 -2.64 -24.41 -8.22
N ASN A 149 -3.40 -25.41 -8.68
CA ASN A 149 -3.32 -26.78 -8.19
C ASN A 149 -2.11 -27.55 -8.75
N ASP A 150 -1.62 -27.18 -9.94
CA ASP A 150 -0.44 -27.78 -10.57
C ASP A 150 0.86 -27.14 -10.04
N PRO A 151 1.83 -27.91 -9.51
CA PRO A 151 3.12 -27.39 -9.04
C PRO A 151 3.87 -26.50 -10.05
N GLU A 152 3.81 -26.81 -11.36
CA GLU A 152 4.55 -26.04 -12.37
C GLU A 152 3.94 -24.66 -12.63
N THR A 153 2.62 -24.52 -12.48
CA THR A 153 1.90 -23.26 -12.74
C THR A 153 1.34 -22.58 -11.51
N ARG A 154 1.59 -23.13 -10.34
CA ARG A 154 1.02 -22.66 -9.07
C ARG A 154 1.21 -21.17 -8.87
N GLU A 155 2.43 -20.70 -9.04
CA GLU A 155 2.81 -19.30 -8.82
C GLU A 155 2.07 -18.34 -9.75
N LEU A 156 1.92 -18.74 -11.02
CA LEU A 156 1.19 -17.98 -12.03
C LEU A 156 -0.32 -17.98 -11.77
N GLY A 157 -0.88 -19.13 -11.41
CA GLY A 157 -2.28 -19.28 -11.02
C GLY A 157 -2.64 -18.39 -9.83
N LEU A 158 -1.83 -18.46 -8.77
CA LEU A 158 -2.01 -17.62 -7.57
C LEU A 158 -1.88 -16.13 -7.87
N ARG A 159 -0.96 -15.72 -8.75
CA ARG A 159 -0.85 -14.31 -9.18
C ARG A 159 -2.10 -13.84 -9.91
N GLY A 160 -2.63 -14.66 -10.83
CA GLY A 160 -3.86 -14.34 -11.55
C GLY A 160 -5.05 -14.18 -10.62
N LEU A 161 -5.22 -15.13 -9.68
CA LEU A 161 -6.27 -15.08 -8.66
C LEU A 161 -6.14 -13.87 -7.73
N TYR A 162 -4.91 -13.52 -7.33
CA TYR A 162 -4.64 -12.36 -6.49
C TYR A 162 -5.04 -11.05 -7.19
N LEU A 163 -4.62 -10.85 -8.44
CA LEU A 163 -4.94 -9.64 -9.21
C LEU A 163 -6.45 -9.53 -9.44
N GLU A 164 -7.10 -10.64 -9.77
CA GLU A 164 -8.55 -10.69 -9.97
C GLU A 164 -9.31 -10.39 -8.68
N ALA A 165 -8.91 -10.99 -7.55
CA ALA A 165 -9.50 -10.72 -6.25
C ALA A 165 -9.33 -9.25 -5.83
N ARG A 166 -8.16 -8.66 -6.08
CA ARG A 166 -7.94 -7.22 -5.84
C ARG A 166 -8.82 -6.32 -6.70
N ARG A 167 -8.98 -6.65 -7.98
CA ARG A 167 -9.85 -5.91 -8.90
C ARG A 167 -11.31 -5.94 -8.43
N LEU A 168 -11.77 -7.06 -7.90
CA LEU A 168 -13.14 -7.23 -7.38
C LEU A 168 -13.32 -6.69 -5.94
N GLY A 169 -12.26 -6.15 -5.31
CA GLY A 169 -12.31 -5.70 -3.91
C GLY A 169 -12.41 -6.84 -2.87
N ALA A 170 -12.19 -8.09 -3.28
CA ALA A 170 -12.21 -9.27 -2.43
C ALA A 170 -10.90 -9.42 -1.65
N ASN A 171 -10.64 -8.49 -0.71
CA ASN A 171 -9.37 -8.36 0.01
C ASN A 171 -8.97 -9.64 0.77
N GLU A 172 -9.93 -10.34 1.37
CA GLU A 172 -9.66 -11.59 2.09
C GLU A 172 -9.18 -12.71 1.16
N ALA A 173 -9.78 -12.84 -0.02
CA ALA A 173 -9.36 -13.82 -1.01
C ALA A 173 -7.99 -13.46 -1.58
N ALA A 174 -7.78 -12.19 -1.94
CA ALA A 174 -6.49 -11.68 -2.41
C ALA A 174 -5.38 -12.00 -1.41
N ARG A 175 -5.63 -11.75 -0.12
CA ARG A 175 -4.71 -12.12 0.96
C ARG A 175 -4.38 -13.60 0.95
N GLN A 176 -5.38 -14.48 0.94
CA GLN A 176 -5.14 -15.92 1.00
C GLN A 176 -4.30 -16.39 -0.19
N TYR A 177 -4.50 -15.82 -1.38
CA TYR A 177 -3.69 -16.14 -2.55
C TYR A 177 -2.25 -15.62 -2.42
N ALA A 178 -2.05 -14.41 -1.89
CA ALA A 178 -0.73 -13.86 -1.63
C ALA A 178 0.03 -14.67 -0.57
N GLU A 179 -0.61 -15.02 0.55
CA GLU A 179 -0.02 -15.84 1.61
C GLU A 179 0.41 -17.22 1.08
N LYS A 180 -0.48 -17.91 0.37
CA LYS A 180 -0.17 -19.20 -0.29
C LYS A 180 1.00 -19.06 -1.26
N ALA A 181 1.09 -17.95 -1.99
CA ALA A 181 2.20 -17.72 -2.91
C ALA A 181 3.51 -17.45 -2.17
N ALA A 182 3.49 -16.64 -1.12
CA ALA A 182 4.67 -16.31 -0.32
C ALA A 182 5.21 -17.51 0.46
N ASP A 183 4.33 -18.39 0.97
CA ASP A 183 4.74 -19.59 1.70
C ASP A 183 5.41 -20.64 0.80
N ASN A 184 4.99 -20.73 -0.47
CA ASN A 184 5.58 -21.67 -1.45
C ASN A 184 6.80 -21.07 -2.18
N ALA A 185 6.76 -19.77 -2.46
CA ALA A 185 7.76 -19.06 -3.25
C ALA A 185 8.08 -17.68 -2.63
N PRO A 186 8.81 -17.64 -1.50
CA PRO A 186 9.18 -16.39 -0.83
C PRO A 186 10.02 -15.43 -1.69
N TYR A 187 10.63 -15.97 -2.75
CA TYR A 187 11.45 -15.22 -3.69
C TYR A 187 10.64 -14.35 -4.66
N LEU A 188 9.32 -14.55 -4.75
CA LEU A 188 8.44 -13.74 -5.59
C LEU A 188 8.18 -12.38 -4.92
N PRO A 189 8.63 -11.25 -5.51
CA PRO A 189 8.49 -9.93 -4.87
C PRO A 189 7.03 -9.55 -4.60
N TRP A 190 6.14 -9.78 -5.57
CA TRP A 190 4.73 -9.40 -5.47
C TRP A 190 4.00 -10.13 -4.33
N ALA A 191 4.30 -11.42 -4.14
CA ALA A 191 3.60 -12.27 -3.17
C ALA A 191 4.04 -11.93 -1.76
N ALA A 192 5.36 -11.80 -1.58
CA ALA A 192 5.94 -11.46 -0.30
C ALA A 192 5.62 -10.02 0.11
N GLN A 193 5.65 -9.05 -0.82
CA GLN A 193 5.23 -7.66 -0.53
C GLN A 193 3.76 -7.62 -0.08
N ALA A 194 2.85 -8.23 -0.85
CA ALA A 194 1.42 -8.25 -0.50
C ALA A 194 1.16 -8.95 0.85
N THR A 195 1.90 -10.03 1.12
CA THR A 195 1.81 -10.76 2.40
C THR A 195 2.39 -9.94 3.56
N LEU A 196 3.49 -9.22 3.33
CA LEU A 196 4.12 -8.35 4.31
C LEU A 196 3.16 -7.22 4.71
N GLU A 197 2.59 -6.52 3.71
CA GLU A 197 1.58 -5.48 3.90
C GLU A 197 0.41 -6.00 4.74
N TYR A 198 -0.16 -7.16 4.39
CA TYR A 198 -1.24 -7.75 5.17
C TYR A 198 -0.83 -8.11 6.60
N ARG A 199 0.31 -8.81 6.79
CA ARG A 199 0.76 -9.23 8.12
C ARG A 199 1.02 -8.02 9.01
N SER A 200 1.55 -6.94 8.44
CA SER A 200 1.75 -5.67 9.15
C SER A 200 0.43 -4.98 9.49
N GLN A 201 -0.57 -4.95 8.59
CA GLN A 201 -1.90 -4.45 8.92
C GLN A 201 -2.59 -5.25 10.03
N ALA A 202 -2.37 -6.57 10.06
CA ALA A 202 -2.95 -7.47 11.05
C ALA A 202 -2.19 -7.51 12.39
N GLY A 203 -1.14 -6.70 12.57
CA GLY A 203 -0.31 -6.72 13.78
C GLY A 203 0.53 -8.00 13.97
N ARG A 204 0.68 -8.82 12.92
CA ARG A 204 1.45 -10.08 12.95
C ARG A 204 2.93 -9.83 12.68
N TRP A 205 3.57 -9.04 13.55
CA TRP A 205 4.94 -8.56 13.34
C TRP A 205 5.97 -9.69 13.26
N ASP A 206 5.82 -10.74 14.06
CA ASP A 206 6.75 -11.87 14.06
C ASP A 206 6.74 -12.63 12.71
N ASP A 207 5.56 -12.79 12.10
CA ASP A 207 5.40 -13.42 10.79
C ASP A 207 5.94 -12.52 9.66
N ALA A 208 5.77 -11.21 9.80
CA ALA A 208 6.30 -10.23 8.86
C ALA A 208 7.84 -10.20 8.88
N ILE A 209 8.44 -10.18 10.08
CA ILE A 209 9.90 -10.20 10.26
C ILE A 209 10.50 -11.49 9.68
N ARG A 210 9.89 -12.65 9.95
CA ARG A 210 10.34 -13.94 9.38
C ARG A 210 10.31 -13.94 7.86
N LEU A 211 9.25 -13.43 7.25
CA LEU A 211 9.13 -13.34 5.79
C LEU A 211 10.20 -12.41 5.21
N LEU A 212 10.42 -11.24 5.81
CA LEU A 212 11.42 -10.29 5.34
C LEU A 212 12.85 -10.86 5.41
N GLU A 213 13.19 -11.58 6.48
CA GLU A 213 14.51 -12.23 6.59
C GLU A 213 14.69 -13.36 5.57
N GLN A 214 13.63 -14.10 5.22
CA GLN A 214 13.67 -15.07 4.11
C GLN A 214 13.93 -14.37 2.77
N GLN A 215 13.28 -13.23 2.50
CA GLN A 215 13.50 -12.45 1.28
C GLN A 215 14.93 -11.89 1.19
N LYS A 216 15.44 -11.40 2.32
CA LYS A 216 16.81 -10.91 2.44
C LYS A 216 17.83 -12.01 2.20
N ALA A 217 17.59 -13.22 2.73
CA ALA A 217 18.42 -14.39 2.48
C ALA A 217 18.40 -14.81 0.99
N ALA A 218 17.23 -14.72 0.36
CA ALA A 218 17.03 -15.00 -1.06
C ALA A 218 17.52 -13.86 -1.99
N ARG A 219 18.00 -12.73 -1.44
CA ARG A 219 18.47 -11.54 -2.18
C ARG A 219 17.42 -10.95 -3.15
N VAL A 220 16.15 -11.03 -2.76
CA VAL A 220 15.01 -10.48 -3.53
C VAL A 220 14.91 -8.97 -3.33
N VAL A 221 15.26 -8.52 -2.12
CA VAL A 221 15.23 -7.13 -1.69
C VAL A 221 16.66 -6.69 -1.40
N GLU A 222 16.99 -5.45 -1.76
CA GLU A 222 18.29 -4.87 -1.47
C GLU A 222 18.57 -4.85 0.03
N LYS A 223 19.83 -5.07 0.42
CA LYS A 223 20.20 -5.20 1.84
C LYS A 223 19.82 -3.94 2.65
N ALA A 224 19.97 -2.76 2.05
CA ALA A 224 19.63 -1.50 2.70
C ALA A 224 18.12 -1.36 2.94
N GLU A 225 17.31 -1.65 1.91
CA GLU A 225 15.86 -1.62 2.00
C GLU A 225 15.34 -2.68 2.99
N ALA A 226 15.85 -3.91 2.94
CA ALA A 226 15.48 -4.95 3.88
C ALA A 226 15.83 -4.57 5.33
N ASN A 227 16.99 -3.94 5.57
CA ASN A 227 17.35 -3.46 6.91
C ASN A 227 16.43 -2.33 7.39
N ARG A 228 16.02 -1.42 6.48
CA ARG A 228 15.08 -0.34 6.78
C ARG A 228 13.70 -0.89 7.15
N LEU A 229 13.14 -1.78 6.32
CA LEU A 229 11.84 -2.43 6.61
C LEU A 229 11.91 -3.26 7.90
N HIS A 230 13.03 -3.93 8.17
CA HIS A 230 13.22 -4.67 9.40
C HIS A 230 13.24 -3.73 10.62
N ALA A 231 13.92 -2.57 10.53
CA ALA A 231 13.87 -1.56 11.58
C ALA A 231 12.43 -1.07 11.83
N VAL A 232 11.64 -0.85 10.79
CA VAL A 232 10.23 -0.45 10.88
C VAL A 232 9.38 -1.52 11.57
N LEU A 233 9.52 -2.79 11.17
CA LEU A 233 8.77 -3.90 11.79
C LEU A 233 9.14 -4.11 13.26
N LEU A 234 10.42 -4.02 13.61
CA LEU A 234 10.86 -4.09 15.00
C LEU A 234 10.32 -2.92 15.83
N THR A 235 10.28 -1.72 15.25
CA THR A 235 9.73 -0.53 15.90
C THR A 235 8.23 -0.66 16.12
N ALA A 236 7.49 -1.15 15.14
CA ALA A 236 6.06 -1.44 15.26
C ALA A 236 5.78 -2.46 16.37
N ARG A 237 6.53 -3.57 16.38
CA ARG A 237 6.44 -4.60 17.41
C ARG A 237 6.80 -4.06 18.80
N ALA A 238 7.78 -3.16 18.88
CA ALA A 238 8.18 -2.52 20.12
C ALA A 238 7.08 -1.59 20.65
N ASP A 239 6.38 -0.86 19.78
CA ASP A 239 5.28 0.03 20.17
C ASP A 239 4.13 -0.75 20.83
N GLU A 240 3.70 -1.86 20.23
CA GLU A 240 2.65 -2.71 20.81
C GLU A 240 3.07 -3.37 22.14
N LYS A 241 4.35 -3.73 22.27
CA LYS A 241 4.89 -4.31 23.50
C LYS A 241 5.17 -3.26 24.58
N LEU A 242 5.16 -1.97 24.28
CA LEU A 242 5.63 -0.94 25.21
C LEU A 242 4.85 -0.92 26.54
N GLU A 243 3.54 -1.18 26.47
CA GLU A 243 2.67 -1.24 27.65
C GLU A 243 2.77 -2.57 28.41
N SER A 244 2.81 -3.69 27.70
CA SER A 244 2.75 -5.03 28.30
C SER A 244 4.12 -5.57 28.71
N ASN A 245 5.17 -5.26 27.96
CA ASN A 245 6.53 -5.75 28.15
C ASN A 245 7.58 -4.70 27.75
N PRO A 246 7.90 -3.74 28.63
CA PRO A 246 8.88 -2.69 28.37
C PRO A 246 10.29 -3.22 28.01
N THR A 247 10.73 -4.33 28.59
CA THR A 247 12.06 -4.90 28.31
C THR A 247 12.13 -5.48 26.90
N GLY A 248 11.09 -6.19 26.47
CA GLY A 248 10.97 -6.65 25.09
C GLY A 248 10.90 -5.49 24.09
N ALA A 249 10.13 -4.44 24.40
CA ALA A 249 10.05 -3.24 23.57
C ALA A 249 11.39 -2.53 23.44
N ARG A 250 12.14 -2.39 24.54
CA ARG A 250 13.49 -1.82 24.55
C ARG A 250 14.43 -2.60 23.64
N ASP A 251 14.45 -3.93 23.74
CA ASP A 251 15.39 -4.76 22.99
C ASP A 251 15.09 -4.71 21.48
N ASP A 252 13.80 -4.74 21.10
CA ASP A 252 13.33 -4.59 19.73
C ASP A 252 13.70 -3.20 19.16
N ALA A 253 13.44 -2.13 19.90
CA ALA A 253 13.76 -0.77 19.48
C ALA A 253 15.28 -0.51 19.38
N LEU A 254 16.08 -1.06 20.30
CA LEU A 254 17.55 -1.00 20.21
C LEU A 254 18.08 -1.79 19.01
N GLN A 255 17.47 -2.92 18.67
CA GLN A 255 17.82 -3.66 17.45
C GLN A 255 17.45 -2.86 16.20
N ALA A 256 16.29 -2.19 16.18
CA ALA A 256 15.92 -1.29 15.09
C ALA A 256 16.95 -0.18 14.89
N LEU A 257 17.42 0.45 15.97
CA LEU A 257 18.46 1.50 15.91
C LEU A 257 19.83 1.00 15.43
N LYS A 258 20.15 -0.30 15.59
CA LYS A 258 21.35 -0.90 14.99
C LYS A 258 21.23 -1.04 13.47
N LEU A 259 20.01 -1.21 12.96
CA LEU A 259 19.72 -1.35 11.53
C LEU A 259 19.54 0.01 10.85
N ALA A 260 18.88 0.96 11.52
CA ALA A 260 18.64 2.32 11.08
C ALA A 260 18.84 3.30 12.25
N ALA A 261 20.05 3.84 12.38
CA ALA A 261 20.45 4.69 13.51
C ALA A 261 19.78 6.07 13.53
N ASP A 262 19.29 6.52 12.38
CA ASP A 262 18.58 7.77 12.15
C ASP A 262 17.04 7.63 12.28
N PHE A 263 16.55 6.44 12.63
CA PHE A 263 15.11 6.19 12.70
C PHE A 263 14.50 6.71 14.00
N ILE A 264 13.95 7.93 13.94
CA ILE A 264 13.38 8.67 15.07
C ILE A 264 12.33 7.87 15.87
N PRO A 265 11.34 7.19 15.24
CA PRO A 265 10.35 6.42 15.99
C PRO A 265 10.96 5.33 16.88
N ALA A 266 12.00 4.64 16.40
CA ALA A 266 12.73 3.65 17.20
C ALA A 266 13.44 4.28 18.40
N ALA A 267 14.06 5.45 18.22
CA ALA A 267 14.70 6.18 19.31
C ALA A 267 13.70 6.59 20.40
N LEU A 268 12.51 7.05 20.00
CA LEU A 268 11.44 7.44 20.91
C LEU A 268 10.90 6.25 21.69
N ILE A 269 10.62 5.12 21.05
CA ILE A 269 10.12 3.92 21.73
C ILE A 269 11.19 3.35 22.67
N ALA A 270 12.47 3.30 22.24
CA ALA A 270 13.57 2.88 23.09
C ALA A 270 13.69 3.77 24.35
N ALA A 271 13.57 5.08 24.19
CA ALA A 271 13.61 6.02 25.31
C ALA A 271 12.41 5.85 26.25
N LYS A 272 11.18 5.74 25.72
CA LYS A 272 9.97 5.49 26.50
C LYS A 272 10.07 4.19 27.31
N ALA A 273 10.54 3.11 26.69
CA ALA A 273 10.76 1.83 27.36
C ALA A 273 11.80 1.95 28.48
N LEU A 274 12.93 2.62 28.22
CA LEU A 274 13.96 2.86 29.23
C LEU A 274 13.48 3.76 30.37
N PHE A 275 12.61 4.75 30.12
CA PHE A 275 12.04 5.56 31.19
C PHE A 275 11.19 4.73 32.14
N ARG A 276 10.41 3.77 31.62
CA ARG A 276 9.61 2.84 32.44
C ARG A 276 10.47 1.91 33.28
N GLU A 277 11.66 1.56 32.78
CA GLU A 277 12.66 0.76 33.52
C GLU A 277 13.52 1.60 34.50
N GLY A 278 13.33 2.92 34.56
CA GLY A 278 14.18 3.83 35.37
C GLY A 278 15.54 4.17 34.75
N GLY A 279 15.80 3.75 33.51
CA GLY A 279 17.03 3.95 32.74
C GLY A 279 17.21 5.35 32.14
N VAL A 280 16.96 6.42 32.92
CA VAL A 280 16.90 7.82 32.44
C VAL A 280 18.18 8.25 31.70
N ARG A 281 19.36 7.91 32.23
CA ARG A 281 20.65 8.31 31.62
C ARG A 281 20.85 7.70 30.23
N LYS A 282 20.46 6.44 30.05
CA LYS A 282 20.61 5.74 28.77
C LYS A 282 19.58 6.25 27.76
N ALA A 283 18.34 6.48 28.20
CA ALA A 283 17.30 7.07 27.37
C ALA A 283 17.68 8.47 26.87
N ALA A 284 18.18 9.33 27.77
CA ALA A 284 18.69 10.65 27.43
C ALA A 284 19.79 10.59 26.37
N SER A 285 20.77 9.68 26.52
CA SER A 285 21.85 9.49 25.53
C SER A 285 21.32 9.11 24.14
N ILE A 286 20.33 8.22 24.06
CA ILE A 286 19.72 7.80 22.79
C ILE A 286 18.99 8.98 22.12
N LEU A 287 18.21 9.74 22.89
CA LEU A 287 17.51 10.92 22.39
C LEU A 287 18.47 12.01 21.93
N GLU A 288 19.56 12.27 22.67
CA GLU A 288 20.61 13.22 22.28
C GLU A 288 21.29 12.79 20.96
N GLN A 289 21.55 11.50 20.78
CA GLN A 289 22.14 10.99 19.54
C GLN A 289 21.18 11.13 18.35
N ALA A 290 19.90 10.81 18.54
CA ALA A 290 18.88 11.01 17.51
C ALA A 290 18.71 12.50 17.17
N TRP A 291 18.71 13.37 18.18
CA TRP A 291 18.64 14.83 18.02
C TRP A 291 19.81 15.38 17.21
N LYS A 292 21.03 14.85 17.41
CA LYS A 292 22.20 15.22 16.61
C LYS A 292 22.05 14.83 15.16
N SER A 293 21.32 13.77 14.82
CA SER A 293 21.04 13.40 13.43
C SER A 293 19.98 14.33 12.83
N ALA A 294 18.76 14.29 13.41
CA ALA A 294 17.61 15.04 12.95
C ALA A 294 16.79 15.53 14.16
N PRO A 295 16.86 16.83 14.51
CA PRO A 295 15.98 17.42 15.52
C PRO A 295 14.51 17.18 15.19
N HIS A 296 13.73 16.73 16.18
CA HIS A 296 12.33 16.36 16.01
C HIS A 296 11.52 16.73 17.26
N PRO A 297 10.32 17.33 17.13
CA PRO A 297 9.57 17.86 18.28
C PRO A 297 9.28 16.79 19.34
N GLU A 298 8.90 15.57 18.93
CA GLU A 298 8.68 14.45 19.86
C GLU A 298 9.93 14.08 20.68
N ILE A 299 11.14 14.18 20.10
CA ILE A 299 12.40 13.93 20.83
C ILE A 299 12.59 15.01 21.88
N GLY A 300 12.37 16.27 21.53
CA GLY A 300 12.47 17.40 22.45
C GLY A 300 11.52 17.25 23.63
N GLN A 301 10.25 16.94 23.36
CA GLN A 301 9.24 16.71 24.39
C GLN A 301 9.61 15.53 25.31
N ALA A 302 10.04 14.40 24.74
CA ALA A 302 10.44 13.23 25.51
C ALA A 302 11.69 13.50 26.36
N TYR A 303 12.66 14.25 25.85
CA TYR A 303 13.90 14.59 26.53
C TYR A 303 13.67 15.58 27.69
N VAL A 304 12.89 16.63 27.44
CA VAL A 304 12.57 17.67 28.45
C VAL A 304 11.74 17.10 29.60
N ARG A 305 10.95 16.04 29.36
CA ARG A 305 10.12 15.36 30.38
C ARG A 305 10.73 14.05 30.90
N ALA A 306 11.99 13.77 30.56
CA ALA A 306 12.65 12.48 30.82
C ALA A 306 12.73 12.05 32.29
N ARG A 307 12.67 12.99 33.24
CA ARG A 307 12.74 12.70 34.68
C ARG A 307 11.46 13.15 35.37
N SER A 308 10.76 12.20 35.99
CA SER A 308 9.64 12.48 36.87
C SER A 308 10.11 13.28 38.09
N GLY A 309 9.49 14.42 38.34
CA GLY A 309 9.79 15.28 39.49
C GLY A 309 10.68 16.49 39.20
N ASP A 310 11.14 16.69 37.96
CA ASP A 310 11.90 17.91 37.61
C ASP A 310 11.00 19.15 37.64
N SER A 311 11.54 20.22 38.25
CA SER A 311 10.93 21.55 38.25
C SER A 311 10.86 22.13 36.83
N THR A 312 10.01 23.14 36.62
CA THR A 312 9.90 23.83 35.31
C THR A 312 11.23 24.47 34.89
N LEU A 313 12.00 25.01 35.85
CA LEU A 313 13.34 25.53 35.62
C LEU A 313 14.36 24.43 35.24
N ASP A 314 14.28 23.23 35.81
CA ASP A 314 15.15 22.13 35.42
C ASP A 314 14.81 21.59 34.03
N ARG A 315 13.52 21.60 33.66
CA ARG A 315 13.06 21.31 32.29
C ARG A 315 13.60 22.32 31.30
N LEU A 316 13.58 23.62 31.64
CA LEU A 316 14.19 24.68 30.83
C LEU A 316 15.70 24.46 30.63
N LYS A 317 16.45 24.15 31.69
CA LYS A 317 17.89 23.84 31.57
C LYS A 317 18.16 22.66 30.64
N ARG A 318 17.29 21.64 30.64
CA ARG A 318 17.39 20.51 29.70
C ARG A 318 17.10 20.92 28.26
N ALA A 319 16.08 21.74 28.05
CA ALA A 319 15.78 22.30 26.73
C ALA A 319 16.98 23.11 26.19
N GLU A 320 17.59 23.95 27.02
CA GLU A 320 18.79 24.73 26.67
C GLU A 320 20.00 23.83 26.36
N ARG A 321 20.16 22.72 27.09
CA ARG A 321 21.17 21.70 26.77
C ARG A 321 20.93 21.07 25.39
N LEU A 322 19.68 20.85 25.02
CA LEU A 322 19.31 20.28 23.73
C LEU A 322 19.55 21.28 22.59
N GLU A 323 19.22 22.56 22.82
CA GLU A 323 19.58 23.67 21.91
C GLU A 323 21.09 23.76 21.71
N GLY A 324 21.89 23.65 22.77
CA GLY A 324 23.35 23.70 22.69
C GLY A 324 23.97 22.64 21.79
N GLN A 325 23.27 21.52 21.52
CA GLN A 325 23.75 20.48 20.60
C GLN A 325 23.47 20.79 19.13
N ARG A 326 22.37 21.48 18.86
CA ARG A 326 21.96 21.92 17.52
C ARG A 326 21.46 23.37 17.61
N PRO A 327 22.37 24.34 17.75
CA PRO A 327 21.99 25.76 17.77
C PRO A 327 21.43 26.16 16.39
N ASN A 328 20.62 27.21 16.35
CA ASN A 328 20.02 27.72 15.12
C ASN A 328 19.18 26.68 14.36
N ASN A 329 18.39 25.90 15.09
CA ASN A 329 17.39 25.00 14.52
C ASN A 329 16.01 25.37 15.07
N VAL A 330 14.99 25.37 14.21
CA VAL A 330 13.61 25.74 14.57
C VAL A 330 13.09 24.87 15.72
N GLU A 331 13.30 23.56 15.68
CA GLU A 331 12.85 22.63 16.73
C GLU A 331 13.57 22.90 18.06
N SER A 332 14.88 23.20 18.02
CA SER A 332 15.63 23.60 19.23
C SER A 332 15.06 24.86 19.87
N LEU A 333 14.78 25.87 19.05
CA LEU A 333 14.24 27.15 19.51
C LEU A 333 12.83 27.00 20.08
N LEU A 334 11.96 26.23 19.42
CA LEU A 334 10.60 25.97 19.89
C LEU A 334 10.58 25.17 21.20
N VAL A 335 11.45 24.16 21.34
CA VAL A 335 11.55 23.38 22.57
C VAL A 335 12.00 24.24 23.76
N VAL A 336 12.97 25.14 23.57
CA VAL A 336 13.38 26.10 24.62
C VAL A 336 12.29 27.12 24.90
N ALA A 337 11.63 27.65 23.87
CA ALA A 337 10.56 28.62 24.03
C ALA A 337 9.39 28.06 24.84
N GLN A 338 8.95 26.83 24.54
CA GLN A 338 7.92 26.13 25.32
C GLN A 338 8.37 25.90 26.77
N ALA A 339 9.59 25.40 26.97
CA ALA A 339 10.09 25.14 28.33
C ALA A 339 10.28 26.44 29.14
N ALA A 340 10.58 27.56 28.48
CA ALA A 340 10.69 28.87 29.10
C ALA A 340 9.31 29.44 29.47
N LEU A 341 8.30 29.24 28.62
CA LEU A 341 6.90 29.56 28.93
C LEU A 341 6.41 28.77 30.15
N ASP A 342 6.65 27.45 30.18
CA ASP A 342 6.31 26.60 31.32
C ASP A 342 7.02 27.06 32.63
N ALA A 343 8.20 27.67 32.50
CA ALA A 343 8.98 28.23 33.61
C ALA A 343 8.65 29.69 33.95
N GLN A 344 7.67 30.31 33.26
CA GLN A 344 7.30 31.72 33.38
C GLN A 344 8.44 32.72 33.06
N GLU A 345 9.44 32.27 32.29
CA GLU A 345 10.54 33.10 31.79
C GLU A 345 10.13 33.76 30.47
N PHE A 346 9.11 34.62 30.52
CA PHE A 346 8.40 35.14 29.33
C PHE A 346 9.31 35.89 28.35
N ALA A 347 10.26 36.69 28.84
CA ALA A 347 11.22 37.40 27.99
C ALA A 347 12.06 36.43 27.13
N LYS A 348 12.52 35.33 27.74
CA LYS A 348 13.27 34.28 27.04
C LYS A 348 12.36 33.49 26.10
N ALA A 349 11.16 33.12 26.55
CA ALA A 349 10.18 32.42 25.74
C ALA A 349 9.87 33.18 24.44
N ARG A 350 9.57 34.48 24.56
CA ARG A 350 9.28 35.36 23.42
C ARG A 350 10.47 35.48 22.49
N ALA A 351 11.67 35.76 23.02
CA ALA A 351 12.88 35.88 22.20
C ALA A 351 13.16 34.63 21.37
N LYS A 352 12.97 33.44 21.95
CA LYS A 352 13.18 32.15 21.26
C LYS A 352 12.06 31.83 20.26
N ALA A 353 10.79 32.08 20.61
CA ALA A 353 9.66 31.89 19.71
C ALA A 353 9.73 32.82 18.49
N GLU A 354 10.06 34.09 18.68
CA GLU A 354 10.29 35.02 17.58
C GLU A 354 11.50 34.61 16.72
N ALA A 355 12.59 34.12 17.32
CA ALA A 355 13.73 33.61 16.58
C ALA A 355 13.35 32.39 15.72
N ALA A 356 12.51 31.49 16.25
CA ALA A 356 11.98 30.36 15.50
C ALA A 356 11.13 30.83 14.32
N ALA A 357 10.20 31.77 14.54
CA ALA A 357 9.35 32.35 13.51
C ALA A 357 10.14 33.13 12.43
N ARG A 358 11.23 33.81 12.79
CA ARG A 358 12.16 34.47 11.84
C ARG A 358 12.87 33.45 10.96
N MET A 359 13.25 32.30 11.52
CA MET A 359 13.97 31.26 10.80
C MET A 359 13.05 30.49 9.86
N GLN A 360 11.88 30.07 10.36
CA GLN A 360 10.84 29.44 9.57
C GLN A 360 9.48 29.79 10.17
N PRO A 361 8.66 30.59 9.47
CA PRO A 361 7.32 30.90 9.96
C PRO A 361 6.47 29.63 9.94
N ARG A 362 5.93 29.26 11.10
CA ARG A 362 5.07 28.09 11.27
C ARG A 362 3.95 28.40 12.27
N GLU A 363 2.85 27.69 12.13
CA GLU A 363 1.70 27.77 13.03
C GLU A 363 2.12 27.69 14.51
N ALA A 364 2.89 26.66 14.92
CA ALA A 364 3.31 26.47 16.31
C ALA A 364 4.12 27.64 16.88
N ALA A 365 4.94 28.32 16.07
CA ALA A 365 5.72 29.46 16.56
C ALA A 365 4.82 30.65 16.92
N TYR A 366 3.77 30.90 16.13
CA TYR A 366 2.80 31.97 16.37
C TYR A 366 1.79 31.60 17.46
N LEU A 367 1.37 30.34 17.55
CA LEU A 367 0.56 29.85 18.68
C LEU A 367 1.31 30.02 19.99
N LEU A 368 2.61 29.68 20.02
CA LEU A 368 3.43 29.86 21.21
C LEU A 368 3.58 31.34 21.60
N LEU A 369 3.66 32.26 20.63
CA LEU A 369 3.63 33.71 20.92
C LEU A 369 2.28 34.14 21.51
N ALA A 370 1.17 33.58 21.02
CA ALA A 370 -0.16 33.83 21.59
C ALA A 370 -0.22 33.34 23.06
N ASP A 371 0.26 32.13 23.34
CA ASP A 371 0.30 31.56 24.69
C ASP A 371 1.16 32.40 25.65
N ILE A 372 2.29 32.94 25.16
CA ILE A 372 3.14 33.84 25.95
C ILE A 372 2.40 35.14 26.28
N GLU A 373 1.71 35.75 25.32
CA GLU A 373 0.94 36.99 25.54
C GLU A 373 -0.23 36.78 26.50
N GLU A 374 -0.92 35.63 26.40
CA GLU A 374 -1.98 35.25 27.33
C GLU A 374 -1.45 35.08 28.75
N ALA A 375 -0.32 34.39 28.92
CA ALA A 375 0.26 34.11 30.23
C ALA A 375 0.93 35.31 30.91
N GLU A 376 1.57 36.21 30.14
CA GLU A 376 2.27 37.38 30.69
C GLU A 376 1.35 38.59 30.88
N THR A 377 0.51 38.89 29.88
CA THR A 377 -0.22 40.17 29.82
C THR A 377 -1.74 39.98 29.93
N GLY A 378 -2.27 38.88 29.40
CA GLY A 378 -3.72 38.64 29.31
C GLY A 378 -4.45 39.54 28.30
N ASP A 379 -3.73 40.27 27.45
CA ASP A 379 -4.32 41.18 26.45
C ASP A 379 -4.90 40.38 25.26
N GLN A 380 -6.22 40.28 25.28
CA GLN A 380 -7.00 39.59 24.25
C GLN A 380 -6.79 40.14 22.83
N GLY A 381 -6.42 41.43 22.68
CA GLY A 381 -6.12 42.03 21.39
C GLY A 381 -4.85 41.46 20.76
N ARG A 382 -3.78 41.33 21.56
CA ARG A 382 -2.49 40.77 21.14
C ARG A 382 -2.57 39.26 20.93
N VAL A 383 -3.30 38.54 21.78
CA VAL A 383 -3.56 37.10 21.61
C VAL A 383 -4.27 36.85 20.27
N ARG A 384 -5.36 37.56 19.99
CA ARG A 384 -6.08 37.43 18.71
C ARG A 384 -5.22 37.78 17.50
N HIS A 385 -4.34 38.77 17.64
CA HIS A 385 -3.39 39.12 16.58
C HIS A 385 -2.49 37.92 16.24
N TRP A 386 -1.84 37.31 17.24
CA TRP A 386 -0.98 36.15 17.02
C TRP A 386 -1.73 34.92 16.52
N LEU A 387 -2.94 34.65 17.02
CA LEU A 387 -3.80 33.60 16.49
C LEU A 387 -4.15 33.83 15.01
N ALA A 388 -4.43 35.08 14.62
CA ALA A 388 -4.67 35.42 13.21
C ALA A 388 -3.43 35.22 12.33
N GLN A 389 -2.22 35.46 12.86
CA GLN A 389 -0.98 35.13 12.15
C GLN A 389 -0.76 33.63 12.05
N ALA A 390 -1.08 32.86 13.11
CA ALA A 390 -0.97 31.40 13.10
C ALA A 390 -1.82 30.75 11.99
N LEU A 391 -3.05 31.26 11.77
CA LEU A 391 -3.93 30.80 10.68
C LEU A 391 -3.38 31.07 9.27
N LYS A 392 -2.56 32.12 9.12
CA LYS A 392 -1.91 32.50 7.86
C LYS A 392 -0.56 31.82 7.67
N ALA A 393 0.01 31.24 8.72
CA ALA A 393 1.30 30.62 8.69
C ALA A 393 1.23 29.21 8.07
N PRO A 394 2.31 28.72 7.45
CA PRO A 394 2.42 27.33 7.05
C PRO A 394 2.19 26.38 8.22
N ARG A 395 1.46 25.28 7.97
CA ARG A 395 1.25 24.19 8.94
C ARG A 395 2.57 23.57 9.38
N ASP A 396 2.62 23.13 10.63
CA ASP A 396 3.76 22.38 11.13
C ASP A 396 3.92 21.04 10.41
N PRO A 397 5.16 20.52 10.33
CA PRO A 397 5.39 19.16 9.87
C PRO A 397 4.63 18.14 10.72
N ALA A 398 4.09 17.13 10.05
CA ALA A 398 3.40 15.99 10.66
C ALA A 398 3.82 14.70 9.95
N TRP A 399 3.39 13.55 10.46
CA TRP A 399 3.56 12.28 9.76
C TRP A 399 2.54 12.17 8.63
N VAL A 400 3.00 12.16 7.38
CA VAL A 400 2.13 12.15 6.19
C VAL A 400 2.42 10.91 5.34
N ALA A 401 1.36 10.18 4.99
CA ALA A 401 1.41 9.04 4.07
C ALA A 401 0.15 9.01 3.20
N ASP A 402 0.29 8.91 1.87
CA ASP A 402 -0.83 8.65 0.95
C ASP A 402 -2.07 9.58 1.12
N GLY A 403 -1.84 10.85 1.47
CA GLY A 403 -2.92 11.82 1.73
C GLY A 403 -3.52 11.77 3.15
N PHE A 404 -3.07 10.83 3.98
CA PHE A 404 -3.39 10.74 5.39
C PHE A 404 -2.35 11.48 6.23
N VAL A 405 -2.81 12.28 7.20
CA VAL A 405 -1.99 13.03 8.15
C VAL A 405 -2.20 12.44 9.54
N SER A 406 -1.11 12.17 10.24
CA SER A 406 -1.11 11.61 11.59
C SER A 406 -0.19 12.41 12.51
N ASP A 407 -0.63 12.63 13.74
CA ASP A 407 0.19 13.26 14.79
C ASP A 407 1.26 12.30 15.33
N LYS A 408 1.04 10.99 15.17
CA LYS A 408 1.95 9.94 15.63
C LYS A 408 2.44 9.13 14.44
N TRP A 409 3.68 8.67 14.54
CA TRP A 409 4.20 7.74 13.55
C TRP A 409 3.38 6.45 13.55
N LEU A 410 3.03 5.98 12.35
CA LEU A 410 2.37 4.70 12.14
C LEU A 410 3.25 3.83 11.23
N PRO A 411 3.37 2.52 11.49
CA PRO A 411 4.20 1.64 10.66
C PRO A 411 3.62 1.40 9.27
N VAL A 412 2.30 1.45 9.14
CA VAL A 412 1.55 1.08 7.94
C VAL A 412 0.56 2.18 7.57
N SER A 413 0.47 2.50 6.28
CA SER A 413 -0.54 3.43 5.74
C SER A 413 -1.95 2.85 5.90
N PRO A 414 -2.89 3.56 6.55
CA PRO A 414 -4.30 3.14 6.63
C PRO A 414 -5.00 3.10 5.28
N VAL A 415 -4.50 3.83 4.28
CA VAL A 415 -5.11 3.95 2.95
C VAL A 415 -4.62 2.85 2.02
N THR A 416 -3.31 2.67 1.93
CA THR A 416 -2.70 1.75 0.94
C THR A 416 -2.26 0.42 1.55
N GLY A 417 -2.06 0.35 2.86
CA GLY A 417 -1.44 -0.80 3.52
C GLY A 417 0.08 -0.90 3.36
N ARG A 418 0.70 0.09 2.71
CA ARG A 418 2.15 0.10 2.49
C ARG A 418 2.90 0.29 3.81
N LEU A 419 3.94 -0.52 4.02
CA LEU A 419 4.89 -0.41 5.13
C LEU A 419 5.88 0.74 4.88
N ASP A 420 6.35 1.40 5.95
CA ASP A 420 7.31 2.54 5.89
C ASP A 420 6.85 3.68 4.95
N ALA A 421 5.54 3.94 4.92
CA ALA A 421 4.95 4.95 4.05
C ALA A 421 4.95 6.37 4.63
N PHE A 422 5.09 6.50 5.95
CA PHE A 422 4.99 7.77 6.66
C PHE A 422 6.30 8.56 6.63
N GLU A 423 6.21 9.78 6.13
CA GLU A 423 7.31 10.75 6.10
C GLU A 423 6.98 11.95 6.98
N TRP A 424 7.99 12.50 7.66
CA TRP A 424 7.84 13.73 8.44
C TRP A 424 7.98 14.96 7.53
N LYS A 425 6.86 15.60 7.20
CA LYS A 425 6.83 16.77 6.30
C LYS A 425 5.59 17.63 6.55
N ALA A 426 5.62 18.87 6.04
CA ALA A 426 4.44 19.74 6.06
C ALA A 426 3.31 19.09 5.23
N PRO A 427 2.10 18.94 5.78
CA PRO A 427 0.98 18.33 5.06
C PRO A 427 0.55 19.19 3.86
N PHE A 428 0.36 18.54 2.70
CA PHE A 428 -0.20 19.20 1.52
C PHE A 428 -1.70 19.37 1.72
N GLY A 429 -2.22 20.61 1.65
CA GLY A 429 -3.66 20.82 1.84
C GLY A 429 -4.14 22.26 2.04
N GLN A 430 -3.27 23.25 2.21
CA GLN A 430 -3.72 24.63 2.07
C GLN A 430 -3.69 24.99 0.59
N ILE A 431 -4.89 25.17 0.01
CA ILE A 431 -5.10 26.26 -0.95
C ILE A 431 -4.49 27.46 -0.24
N ASP A 432 -3.40 28.04 -0.76
CA ASP A 432 -2.91 29.35 -0.30
C ASP A 432 -4.16 30.20 -0.12
N GLY A 433 -4.57 30.41 1.14
CA GLY A 433 -5.84 31.05 1.43
C GLY A 433 -5.82 32.33 0.63
N ALA A 434 -6.87 32.55 -0.20
CA ALA A 434 -6.89 33.59 -1.23
C ALA A 434 -6.07 34.76 -0.71
N LEU A 435 -4.91 34.99 -1.35
CA LEU A 435 -4.02 36.11 -1.05
C LEU A 435 -4.82 37.37 -1.34
N GLU A 436 -5.77 37.71 -0.45
CA GLU A 436 -6.31 39.04 -0.35
C GLU A 436 -5.09 39.90 -0.04
N ASP A 437 -4.72 40.67 -1.06
CA ASP A 437 -3.64 41.65 -1.08
C ASP A 437 -2.21 41.16 -1.24
N GLY A 438 -1.91 40.11 -2.03
CA GLY A 438 -0.55 39.88 -2.56
C GLY A 438 0.58 39.88 -1.52
N SER A 439 0.23 39.69 -0.24
CA SER A 439 1.14 39.80 0.88
C SER A 439 1.82 38.46 1.00
N ALA A 440 3.15 38.47 0.83
CA ALA A 440 4.01 37.35 1.18
C ALA A 440 3.58 36.72 2.53
N PRO A 441 3.79 35.40 2.73
CA PRO A 441 3.47 34.73 3.99
C PRO A 441 3.94 35.61 5.14
N ALA A 442 3.03 35.89 6.08
CA ALA A 442 3.20 36.92 7.08
C ALA A 442 4.59 36.83 7.73
N SER A 443 5.49 37.73 7.33
CA SER A 443 6.81 37.83 7.94
C SER A 443 6.59 38.28 9.38
N ILE A 444 7.25 37.61 10.31
CA ILE A 444 7.24 37.96 11.73
C ILE A 444 7.57 39.45 11.96
N GLU A 445 8.40 40.06 11.12
CA GLU A 445 8.70 41.50 11.20
C GLU A 445 7.48 42.38 10.93
N THR A 446 6.67 42.01 9.93
CA THR A 446 5.41 42.70 9.64
C THR A 446 4.43 42.47 10.78
N ALA A 447 4.31 41.23 11.25
CA ALA A 447 3.44 40.88 12.36
C ALA A 447 3.79 41.67 13.64
N LEU A 448 5.08 41.82 13.95
CA LEU A 448 5.56 42.63 15.07
C LEU A 448 5.27 44.13 14.90
N LYS A 449 5.40 44.68 13.68
CA LYS A 449 5.06 46.08 13.39
C LYS A 449 3.57 46.37 13.55
N THR A 450 2.73 45.40 13.21
CA THR A 450 1.27 45.51 13.33
C THR A 450 0.72 45.09 14.70
N LEU A 451 1.59 44.69 15.63
CA LEU A 451 1.18 44.23 16.94
C LEU A 451 0.50 45.37 17.72
N PRO A 452 -0.73 45.16 18.24
CA PRO A 452 -1.40 46.18 19.02
C PRO A 452 -0.56 46.63 20.24
N PRO A 453 -0.56 47.93 20.58
CA PRO A 453 0.07 48.40 21.80
C PRO A 453 -0.59 47.73 23.00
N LEU A 454 0.21 47.46 24.05
CA LEU A 454 -0.30 46.92 25.30
C LEU A 454 -1.39 47.84 25.82
N ARG A 455 -2.60 47.31 26.00
CA ARG A 455 -3.62 48.06 26.72
C ARG A 455 -3.17 48.16 28.17
N ASP A 456 -2.97 49.39 28.65
CA ASP A 456 -2.90 49.64 30.07
C ASP A 456 -4.22 49.14 30.67
N VAL A 457 -4.17 47.97 31.31
CA VAL A 457 -5.20 47.58 32.26
C VAL A 457 -5.03 48.54 33.44
N ARG A 458 -5.53 49.77 33.29
CA ARG A 458 -6.07 50.47 34.45
C ARG A 458 -7.04 49.45 35.03
N PRO A 459 -6.90 49.02 36.31
CA PRO A 459 -8.00 48.33 36.94
C PRO A 459 -9.20 49.23 36.68
N GLU A 460 -10.21 48.70 35.99
CA GLU A 460 -11.49 49.39 35.94
C GLU A 460 -11.79 49.68 37.40
N SER A 461 -11.69 50.95 37.77
CA SER A 461 -12.27 51.42 39.02
C SER A 461 -13.67 50.88 38.96
N PRO A 462 -14.10 50.07 39.95
CA PRO A 462 -15.31 49.27 39.83
C PRO A 462 -16.37 50.19 39.29
N VAL A 463 -16.78 49.95 38.03
CA VAL A 463 -17.78 50.77 37.38
C VAL A 463 -18.95 50.73 38.33
N ASN A 464 -19.27 51.89 38.91
CA ASN A 464 -20.20 52.06 40.01
C ASN A 464 -21.41 51.13 39.87
N ASP A 465 -21.38 49.99 40.57
CA ASP A 465 -22.55 49.16 40.86
C ASP A 465 -23.62 49.96 41.62
N HIS A 466 -23.24 51.11 42.20
CA HIS A 466 -24.17 52.08 42.78
C HIS A 466 -25.16 52.65 41.77
N ARG A 467 -24.85 52.74 40.47
CA ARG A 467 -25.77 53.34 39.50
C ARG A 467 -26.94 52.42 39.16
N ILE A 468 -26.73 51.10 39.15
CA ILE A 468 -27.78 50.11 38.90
C ILE A 468 -28.72 50.03 40.11
N ILE A 469 -28.17 50.08 41.32
CA ILE A 469 -28.95 50.07 42.57
C ILE A 469 -29.72 51.40 42.76
N GLU A 470 -29.18 52.55 42.34
CA GLU A 470 -29.92 53.82 42.34
C GLU A 470 -31.05 53.88 41.30
N LEU A 471 -30.89 53.23 40.13
CA LEU A 471 -31.94 53.15 39.11
C LEU A 471 -33.10 52.25 39.55
N GLU A 472 -32.84 51.12 40.22
CA GLU A 472 -33.90 50.29 40.82
C GLU A 472 -34.57 50.96 42.03
N ARG A 473 -33.80 51.71 42.84
CA ARG A 473 -34.34 52.45 44.00
C ARG A 473 -35.14 53.69 43.57
N ALA A 474 -34.77 54.34 42.45
CA ALA A 474 -35.54 55.43 41.86
C ALA A 474 -36.84 54.95 41.18
N ALA A 475 -36.84 53.75 40.58
CA ALA A 475 -38.04 53.14 40.01
C ALA A 475 -39.06 52.73 41.10
N THR A 476 -38.60 52.22 42.24
CA THR A 476 -39.48 51.86 43.37
C THR A 476 -40.06 53.07 44.12
N ILE A 477 -39.38 54.21 44.13
CA ILE A 477 -39.92 55.45 44.74
C ILE A 477 -40.95 56.13 43.81
N ALA A 478 -40.80 56.01 42.48
CA ALA A 478 -41.76 56.56 41.53
C ALA A 478 -43.11 55.81 41.52
N GLU A 479 -43.13 54.54 41.93
CA GLU A 479 -44.36 53.73 42.02
C GLU A 479 -45.11 53.91 43.36
N ALA A 480 -44.45 54.45 44.38
CA ALA A 480 -45.03 54.71 45.71
C ALA A 480 -45.81 56.04 45.82
N VAL A 481 -45.80 56.90 44.79
CA VAL A 481 -46.48 58.20 44.78
C VAL A 481 -47.65 58.21 43.77
N ARG A 482 -48.58 57.27 43.93
CA ARG A 482 -49.94 57.39 43.36
C ARG A 482 -50.96 57.29 44.49
N PRO A 483 -51.87 58.27 44.66
CA PRO A 483 -52.84 58.26 45.75
C PRO A 483 -54.00 57.29 45.46
N THR A 484 -54.32 56.50 46.47
CA THR A 484 -55.47 55.58 46.57
C THR A 484 -56.81 56.34 46.62
N PRO A 485 -57.90 55.80 46.06
CA PRO A 485 -59.23 55.98 46.61
C PRO A 485 -59.72 54.74 47.36
N ALA A 486 -60.45 55.01 48.44
CA ALA A 486 -60.87 54.11 49.51
C ALA A 486 -61.86 52.98 49.10
N PRO A 487 -61.94 51.87 49.87
CA PRO A 487 -63.01 50.88 49.77
C PRO A 487 -63.87 50.79 51.06
N THR A 488 -65.17 50.52 50.93
CA THR A 488 -66.04 49.96 52.00
C THR A 488 -67.34 49.40 51.36
N PRO A 489 -68.03 48.39 51.93
CA PRO A 489 -67.57 47.12 52.51
C PRO A 489 -68.38 45.86 52.05
N ALA A 490 -67.77 44.67 52.30
CA ALA A 490 -68.25 43.35 52.82
C ALA A 490 -69.76 42.93 52.79
N PRO A 491 -70.16 41.64 53.04
CA PRO A 491 -69.44 40.48 53.63
C PRO A 491 -69.75 39.13 52.87
N THR A 492 -69.28 37.92 53.19
CA THR A 492 -69.56 37.10 54.40
C THR A 492 -68.96 35.68 54.24
N SER A 493 -68.22 35.20 55.26
CA SER A 493 -68.11 33.81 55.80
C SER A 493 -67.69 32.64 54.86
N ALA A 494 -67.07 31.53 55.27
CA ALA A 494 -66.74 30.94 56.55
C ALA A 494 -65.59 29.90 56.38
N LYS A 495 -64.88 29.64 57.49
CA LYS A 495 -63.95 28.52 57.79
C LYS A 495 -64.62 27.11 57.68
N PRO A 496 -63.98 25.98 58.07
CA PRO A 496 -62.73 25.34 57.60
C PRO A 496 -62.79 23.76 57.49
N LYS A 497 -61.93 23.12 56.67
CA LYS A 497 -61.30 21.75 56.84
C LYS A 497 -62.19 20.49 57.13
N PRO A 498 -61.68 19.23 57.16
CA PRO A 498 -60.79 18.49 56.24
C PRO A 498 -61.20 16.98 56.00
N VAL A 499 -60.40 16.29 55.16
CA VAL A 499 -60.13 14.82 55.03
C VAL A 499 -61.08 13.87 54.26
N GLU A 500 -60.46 13.19 53.28
CA GLU A 500 -60.37 11.72 53.07
C GLU A 500 -61.13 11.00 51.93
N SER A 501 -60.29 10.38 51.08
CA SER A 501 -60.39 9.04 50.47
C SER A 501 -61.48 8.71 49.44
N ALA A 502 -61.04 8.45 48.21
CA ALA A 502 -61.26 7.15 47.55
C ALA A 502 -60.24 6.93 46.41
N ALA A 503 -59.69 5.72 46.37
CA ALA A 503 -58.69 5.22 45.43
C ALA A 503 -59.26 4.89 44.04
N GLY A 504 -58.38 4.77 43.03
CA GLY A 504 -58.70 4.11 41.76
C GLY A 504 -57.73 4.37 40.59
N ASP A 505 -56.65 3.60 40.54
CA ASP A 505 -56.01 3.00 39.35
C ASP A 505 -55.81 3.80 38.03
N LYS A 506 -54.53 4.05 37.67
CA LYS A 506 -53.80 3.41 36.54
C LYS A 506 -52.48 4.13 36.24
N ALA A 507 -51.39 3.35 36.17
CA ALA A 507 -50.07 3.78 35.72
C ALA A 507 -49.96 3.83 34.18
N PRO A 508 -49.16 4.74 33.57
CA PRO A 508 -48.85 4.72 32.15
C PRO A 508 -47.48 4.07 31.84
N ALA A 509 -47.44 3.32 30.74
CA ALA A 509 -46.22 2.75 30.14
C ALA A 509 -45.55 3.75 29.16
N PRO A 510 -44.23 3.63 28.90
CA PRO A 510 -43.44 4.64 28.18
C PRO A 510 -43.49 4.50 26.65
N SER A 511 -43.36 5.64 25.96
CA SER A 511 -43.33 5.78 24.50
C SER A 511 -41.98 5.38 23.88
N GLU A 512 -42.03 4.48 22.91
CA GLU A 512 -40.92 4.07 22.05
C GLU A 512 -40.48 5.16 21.07
N THR A 513 -39.17 5.21 20.85
CA THR A 513 -38.43 6.02 19.89
C THR A 513 -38.53 5.41 18.48
N LYS A 514 -38.90 6.23 17.48
CA LYS A 514 -38.85 5.87 16.05
C LYS A 514 -37.48 6.26 15.47
N PRO A 515 -36.69 5.32 14.90
CA PRO A 515 -35.51 5.67 14.11
C PRO A 515 -35.89 6.01 12.67
N PHE A 516 -35.36 7.13 12.20
CA PHE A 516 -35.45 7.63 10.83
C PHE A 516 -34.51 6.79 9.93
N PHE A 517 -35.08 5.99 9.04
CA PHE A 517 -34.34 5.25 8.01
C PHE A 517 -34.64 5.81 6.61
N GLY A 518 -33.57 5.81 5.80
CA GLY A 518 -33.43 6.36 4.45
C GLY A 518 -34.56 6.04 3.46
N GLY A 519 -34.89 7.06 2.66
CA GLY A 519 -35.77 6.94 1.50
C GLY A 519 -35.13 6.10 0.40
N LEU A 520 -35.98 5.36 -0.31
CA LEU A 520 -35.63 4.63 -1.52
C LEU A 520 -35.49 5.59 -2.72
N PRO A 521 -34.57 5.32 -3.65
CA PRO A 521 -34.45 6.05 -4.92
C PRO A 521 -35.41 5.48 -5.96
N ASP A 522 -36.36 6.29 -6.42
CA ASP A 522 -37.01 6.29 -7.75
C ASP A 522 -38.43 6.87 -7.64
N ASP A 523 -38.55 8.19 -7.79
CA ASP A 523 -39.82 8.86 -8.07
C ASP A 523 -39.63 9.79 -9.29
N PRO A 524 -40.14 9.43 -10.49
CA PRO A 524 -40.06 10.28 -11.65
C PRO A 524 -41.21 11.32 -11.63
N GLY A 525 -40.86 12.54 -11.24
CA GLY A 525 -41.76 13.69 -11.20
C GLY A 525 -42.48 13.97 -12.53
N VAL A 526 -43.75 14.36 -12.39
CA VAL A 526 -44.72 14.71 -13.44
C VAL A 526 -44.21 15.84 -14.33
N ARG A 527 -44.24 15.65 -15.66
CA ARG A 527 -43.90 16.69 -16.65
C ARG A 527 -45.11 17.56 -16.98
N ASP A 528 -44.94 18.87 -16.82
CA ASP A 528 -45.91 19.92 -17.16
C ASP A 528 -46.06 20.06 -18.70
N PRO A 529 -47.28 20.09 -19.28
CA PRO A 529 -47.48 19.96 -20.72
C PRO A 529 -47.45 21.29 -21.50
N ARG A 530 -46.69 22.29 -21.05
CA ARG A 530 -46.70 23.63 -21.66
C ARG A 530 -45.31 24.26 -21.84
N VAL A 531 -44.43 23.60 -22.58
CA VAL A 531 -43.25 24.25 -23.19
C VAL A 531 -42.98 23.63 -24.56
N GLU A 532 -42.92 24.47 -25.59
CA GLU A 532 -42.66 24.12 -26.99
C GLU A 532 -41.20 23.63 -27.20
N PRO A 533 -40.94 22.73 -28.17
CA PRO A 533 -39.60 22.17 -28.38
C PRO A 533 -38.69 23.09 -29.21
N GLU A 534 -37.52 23.44 -28.66
CA GLU A 534 -36.42 24.09 -29.39
C GLU A 534 -35.70 23.15 -30.38
N PRO A 535 -35.10 23.67 -31.47
CA PRO A 535 -34.64 22.90 -32.61
C PRO A 535 -33.25 22.25 -32.42
N LYS A 536 -33.07 21.07 -33.04
CA LYS A 536 -31.82 20.30 -33.05
C LYS A 536 -30.70 21.02 -33.83
N THR A 537 -29.69 21.51 -33.12
CA THR A 537 -28.40 21.91 -33.71
C THR A 537 -27.43 20.72 -33.75
N ARG A 538 -27.09 20.30 -34.97
CA ARG A 538 -25.98 19.40 -35.27
C ARG A 538 -24.67 20.20 -35.22
N LEU A 539 -23.72 19.81 -34.36
CA LEU A 539 -22.31 20.18 -34.54
C LEU A 539 -21.42 18.94 -34.38
N ARG A 540 -20.71 18.65 -35.46
CA ARG A 540 -19.64 17.66 -35.57
C ARG A 540 -18.37 18.26 -34.97
N LEU A 541 -17.67 17.52 -34.12
CA LEU A 541 -16.30 17.81 -33.73
C LEU A 541 -15.34 17.08 -34.68
N PHE A 542 -14.35 17.83 -35.15
CA PHE A 542 -13.14 17.32 -35.80
C PHE A 542 -12.18 16.77 -34.76
#